data_AF-A0AAV1HPH1-F1
#
_entry.id   AF-A0AAV1HPH1-F1
#
_cell.length_a   1.000
_cell.length_b   1.000
_cell.length_c   1.000
_cell.angle_alpha   90.00
_cell.angle_beta   90.00
_cell.angle_gamma   90.00
#
_symmetry.space_group_name_H-M   'P 1'
#
loop_
_entity.id
_entity.type
_entity.pdbx_description
1 polymer ?
#
loop_
_entity_poly.entity_id
_entity_poly.type
_entity_poly.pdbx_seq_one_letter_code
_entity_poly.pdbx_strand_id
1 'polypeptide(L)'
;MLPHRYIPSRSAAVPTDTHAAPAPFYGTPHKFDPSFQGPVRRRSCTDVLCCLIFIIVILTYVALGIVAWLHGDPKKVLYPTDSYGQFCGQTGTSNEQKPILFYFNILKCTSPAILIDLQCPTTQMCVSRCPDRFATYTDMQLQHKLSRSYWDYYRQFCKPGFNDPNKPVSQVLRDEDCPSMIVPSRPILQRCLPEFITLNGTVMVANRTRFKDALETAHSVTELQHATKGITGLVDTKDLSMKIVEDYAKSWAWILVGLLLSLVVSLIFILLLRLTAGLLLWTTIITILLLLTYGMLFCWVQLNQLRDMPGSDVSIVEVGLQSDLQVYLQLSQTWIILFVSLAASEASILLMLIFLRKRVRVAIALLREASRAMAHIPSTLFFPVVTFLLVTICISYWAVTAVYLASSGEPVYKVMSPDISCPHANSTCDPETFNRTDVSSSPSCLGSQCLFAFYGGETSYHRHLFLFQVSNLLIFLWLLNFSLALEQCTLAGAFASYYWARRKPRDIPPCPLFSSFSRAVRFHTGSLAFGALIISVVQLVRILLEYLEQKLRGRV
;
A
#
# COMPACT_ATOMS: atom_id res chain seq x y z
N MET A 1 11.93 5.70 -47.46
CA MET A 1 12.76 4.59 -47.95
C MET A 1 11.85 3.39 -48.19
N LEU A 2 11.78 2.91 -49.43
CA LEU A 2 10.99 1.74 -49.85
C LEU A 2 11.53 0.44 -49.22
N PRO A 3 10.68 -0.59 -48.99
CA PRO A 3 11.15 -1.88 -48.52
C PRO A 3 11.73 -2.70 -49.69
N HIS A 4 12.95 -3.20 -49.50
CA HIS A 4 13.65 -4.11 -50.39
C HIS A 4 12.82 -5.39 -50.67
N ARG A 5 12.51 -5.62 -51.96
CA ARG A 5 12.03 -6.91 -52.46
C ARG A 5 13.19 -7.90 -52.52
N TYR A 6 12.96 -9.08 -51.96
CA TYR A 6 13.81 -10.26 -52.06
C TYR A 6 13.73 -10.84 -53.49
N ILE A 7 14.89 -11.02 -54.15
CA ILE A 7 15.00 -11.65 -55.48
C ILE A 7 15.47 -13.10 -55.28
N PRO A 8 14.75 -14.13 -55.76
CA PRO A 8 15.30 -15.48 -55.84
C PRO A 8 16.21 -15.60 -57.07
N SER A 9 17.39 -16.20 -56.88
CA SER A 9 18.38 -16.41 -57.95
C SER A 9 17.83 -17.26 -59.08
N ARG A 10 17.96 -16.76 -60.32
CA ARG A 10 17.81 -17.55 -61.55
C ARG A 10 19.01 -18.46 -61.74
N SER A 11 18.76 -19.75 -61.97
CA SER A 11 19.68 -20.61 -62.69
C SER A 11 18.93 -21.67 -63.50
N ALA A 12 19.02 -21.49 -64.83
CA ALA A 12 19.06 -22.45 -65.93
C ALA A 12 17.79 -23.21 -66.41
N ALA A 13 17.49 -22.91 -67.68
CA ALA A 13 17.02 -23.77 -68.79
C ALA A 13 15.50 -23.99 -69.03
N VAL A 14 15.13 -23.75 -70.30
CA VAL A 14 13.87 -23.87 -71.08
C VAL A 14 14.07 -25.11 -72.01
N PRO A 15 13.07 -25.88 -72.55
CA PRO A 15 11.78 -25.41 -73.07
C PRO A 15 10.52 -26.32 -72.92
N THR A 16 9.35 -25.69 -73.15
CA THR A 16 8.08 -26.17 -73.80
C THR A 16 7.51 -27.54 -73.41
N ASP A 17 6.21 -27.75 -73.13
CA ASP A 17 5.03 -27.23 -73.80
C ASP A 17 3.74 -27.58 -73.02
N THR A 18 2.66 -26.87 -73.35
CA THR A 18 1.23 -27.21 -73.14
C THR A 18 0.54 -27.14 -71.75
N HIS A 19 -0.54 -26.35 -71.74
CA HIS A 19 -1.63 -26.20 -70.76
C HIS A 19 -1.33 -25.50 -69.42
N ALA A 20 -1.19 -24.17 -69.48
CA ALA A 20 -1.26 -23.31 -68.30
C ALA A 20 -2.72 -23.19 -67.79
N ALA A 21 -3.04 -23.92 -66.72
CA ALA A 21 -4.19 -23.61 -65.88
C ALA A 21 -4.01 -22.21 -65.25
N PRO A 22 -5.10 -21.44 -65.02
CA PRO A 22 -5.00 -20.11 -64.44
C PRO A 22 -4.26 -20.15 -63.10
N ALA A 23 -3.21 -19.34 -62.96
CA ALA A 23 -2.43 -19.27 -61.75
C ALA A 23 -3.35 -18.91 -60.56
N PRO A 24 -3.37 -19.71 -59.49
CA PRO A 24 -4.27 -19.45 -58.37
C PRO A 24 -3.92 -18.12 -57.72
N PHE A 25 -4.96 -17.31 -57.43
CA PHE A 25 -4.86 -15.97 -56.82
C PHE A 25 -4.10 -15.98 -55.48
N TYR A 26 -4.09 -17.12 -54.81
CA TYR A 26 -3.25 -17.42 -53.65
C TYR A 26 -2.15 -18.37 -54.15
N GLY A 27 -0.88 -18.00 -53.96
CA GLY A 27 0.27 -18.75 -54.46
C GLY A 27 0.27 -20.25 -54.11
N THR A 28 1.19 -21.02 -54.70
CA THR A 28 1.20 -22.48 -54.57
C THR A 28 1.10 -22.94 -53.11
N PRO A 29 0.12 -23.78 -52.76
CA PRO A 29 -0.05 -24.26 -51.38
C PRO A 29 1.23 -24.95 -50.92
N HIS A 30 1.68 -24.59 -49.71
CA HIS A 30 2.91 -25.15 -49.15
C HIS A 30 2.72 -26.67 -49.02
N LYS A 31 3.54 -27.45 -49.74
CA LYS A 31 3.49 -28.91 -49.64
C LYS A 31 3.82 -29.33 -48.21
N PHE A 32 3.05 -30.29 -47.70
CA PHE A 32 3.25 -30.84 -46.36
C PHE A 32 4.63 -31.48 -46.26
N ASP A 33 5.49 -30.92 -45.40
CA ASP A 33 6.83 -31.45 -45.12
C ASP A 33 6.78 -32.26 -43.81
N PRO A 34 6.92 -33.60 -43.86
CA PRO A 34 6.91 -34.45 -42.66
C PRO A 34 8.11 -34.22 -41.73
N SER A 35 9.14 -33.50 -42.18
CA SER A 35 10.31 -33.11 -41.39
C SER A 35 10.20 -31.69 -40.81
N PHE A 36 9.11 -30.97 -41.08
CA PHE A 36 8.89 -29.61 -40.59
C PHE A 36 8.71 -29.58 -39.07
N GLN A 37 9.77 -29.22 -38.34
CA GLN A 37 9.80 -29.10 -36.88
C GLN A 37 9.20 -27.77 -36.36
N GLY A 38 8.24 -27.21 -37.08
CA GLY A 38 7.64 -25.91 -36.77
C GLY A 38 8.58 -24.71 -37.00
N PRO A 39 8.08 -23.47 -36.85
CA PRO A 39 8.86 -22.24 -37.05
C PRO A 39 9.78 -21.94 -35.84
N VAL A 40 10.67 -22.88 -35.49
CA VAL A 40 11.53 -22.78 -34.31
C VAL A 40 12.97 -22.39 -34.67
N ARG A 41 13.48 -22.78 -35.84
CA ARG A 41 14.91 -22.64 -36.20
C ARG A 41 15.36 -21.24 -36.64
N ARG A 42 14.49 -20.44 -37.27
CA ARG A 42 14.84 -19.08 -37.75
C ARG A 42 14.10 -18.01 -36.93
N ARG A 43 14.66 -17.62 -35.77
CA ARG A 43 14.12 -16.57 -34.91
C ARG A 43 15.11 -15.42 -34.77
N SER A 44 14.59 -14.21 -34.85
CA SER A 44 15.29 -12.96 -34.50
C SER A 44 14.66 -12.37 -33.25
N CYS A 45 15.42 -11.57 -32.50
CA CYS A 45 14.89 -10.84 -31.35
C CYS A 45 13.81 -9.85 -31.82
N THR A 46 12.69 -9.80 -31.11
CA THR A 46 11.62 -8.85 -31.33
C THR A 46 11.82 -7.63 -30.43
N ASP A 47 11.54 -6.44 -30.96
CA ASP A 47 11.59 -5.15 -30.25
C ASP A 47 12.89 -4.91 -29.46
N VAL A 48 14.04 -5.05 -30.13
CA VAL A 48 15.38 -4.94 -29.53
C VAL A 48 15.57 -3.62 -28.77
N LEU A 49 15.07 -2.50 -29.31
CA LEU A 49 15.15 -1.20 -28.63
C LEU A 49 14.42 -1.21 -27.28
N CYS A 50 13.21 -1.79 -27.23
CA CYS A 50 12.45 -1.91 -25.99
C CYS A 50 13.17 -2.82 -24.97
N CYS A 51 13.84 -3.87 -25.46
CA CYS A 51 14.67 -4.74 -24.62
C CYS A 51 15.84 -3.96 -24.00
N LEU A 52 16.56 -3.15 -24.78
CA LEU A 52 17.67 -2.32 -24.29
C LEU A 52 17.20 -1.29 -23.25
N ILE A 53 16.08 -0.60 -23.53
CA ILE A 53 15.48 0.36 -22.59
C ILE A 53 15.10 -0.36 -21.28
N PHE A 54 14.46 -1.53 -21.37
CA PHE A 54 14.07 -2.31 -20.20
C PHE A 54 15.27 -2.70 -19.33
N ILE A 55 16.37 -3.16 -19.93
CA ILE A 55 17.60 -3.49 -19.20
C ILE A 55 18.19 -2.24 -18.52
N ILE A 56 18.27 -1.11 -19.24
CA ILE A 56 18.78 0.15 -18.68
C ILE A 56 17.92 0.62 -17.49
N VAL A 57 16.60 0.50 -17.59
CA VAL A 57 15.68 0.86 -16.50
C VAL A 57 15.85 -0.06 -15.30
N ILE A 58 16.01 -1.37 -15.51
CA ILE A 58 16.31 -2.31 -14.41
C ILE A 58 17.61 -1.93 -13.71
N LEU A 59 18.69 -1.66 -14.46
CA LEU A 59 19.97 -1.28 -13.87
C LEU A 59 19.88 0.05 -13.10
N THR A 60 19.18 1.03 -13.66
CA THR A 60 18.92 2.31 -12.99
C THR A 60 18.07 2.12 -11.73
N TYR A 61 17.11 1.19 -11.75
CA TYR A 61 16.27 0.88 -10.60
C TYR A 61 17.03 0.17 -9.48
N VAL A 62 17.97 -0.71 -9.84
CA VAL A 62 18.94 -1.29 -8.88
C VAL A 62 19.78 -0.19 -8.24
N ALA A 63 20.33 0.72 -9.04
CA ALA A 63 21.09 1.86 -8.53
C ALA A 63 20.25 2.77 -7.62
N LEU A 64 18.98 3.04 -7.98
CA LEU A 64 18.05 3.82 -7.16
C LEU A 64 17.82 3.15 -5.79
N GLY A 65 17.64 1.83 -5.75
CA GLY A 65 17.48 1.12 -4.48
C GLY A 65 18.73 1.17 -3.61
N ILE A 66 19.92 1.09 -4.20
CA ILE A 66 21.19 1.25 -3.48
C ILE A 66 21.30 2.67 -2.89
N VAL A 67 21.03 3.71 -3.68
CA VAL A 67 21.04 5.11 -3.21
C VAL A 67 20.00 5.32 -2.10
N ALA A 68 18.78 4.80 -2.30
CA ALA A 68 17.72 4.87 -1.29
C ALA A 68 18.15 4.18 0.02
N TRP A 69 18.83 3.03 -0.06
CA TRP A 69 19.36 2.35 1.11
C TRP A 69 20.48 3.16 1.80
N LEU A 70 21.42 3.71 1.04
CA LEU A 70 22.53 4.47 1.61
C LEU A 70 22.08 5.74 2.35
N HIS A 71 21.01 6.40 1.88
CA HIS A 71 20.50 7.64 2.48
C HIS A 71 19.28 7.44 3.40
N GLY A 72 18.55 6.34 3.24
CA GLY A 72 17.33 6.05 3.98
C GLY A 72 17.60 5.44 5.35
N ASP A 73 16.91 5.94 6.36
CA ASP A 73 16.90 5.31 7.68
C ASP A 73 15.45 4.93 8.07
N PRO A 74 15.06 3.64 7.96
CA PRO A 74 13.69 3.22 8.24
C PRO A 74 13.22 3.55 9.67
N LYS A 75 14.15 3.79 10.60
CA LYS A 75 13.81 4.23 11.97
C LYS A 75 13.05 5.56 12.00
N LYS A 76 13.31 6.44 11.03
CA LYS A 76 12.61 7.74 10.89
C LYS A 76 11.11 7.59 10.61
N VAL A 77 10.71 6.45 10.04
CA VAL A 77 9.29 6.13 9.80
C VAL A 77 8.68 5.44 11.02
N LEU A 78 9.48 4.63 11.73
CA LEU A 78 9.04 3.81 12.86
C LEU A 78 8.87 4.60 14.16
N TYR A 79 9.83 5.48 14.47
CA TYR A 79 9.88 6.21 15.75
C TYR A 79 9.60 7.70 15.56
N PRO A 80 8.85 8.34 16.47
CA PRO A 80 8.76 9.78 16.53
C PRO A 80 10.08 10.38 17.01
N THR A 81 10.37 11.59 16.53
CA THR A 81 11.56 12.37 16.89
C THR A 81 11.14 13.57 17.72
N ASP A 82 11.87 13.84 18.81
CA ASP A 82 11.66 15.02 19.64
C ASP A 82 12.22 16.30 18.99
N SER A 83 12.01 17.45 19.63
CA SER A 83 12.52 18.74 19.14
C SER A 83 14.04 18.87 19.17
N TYR A 84 14.76 17.92 19.77
CA TYR A 84 16.23 17.88 19.80
C TYR A 84 16.81 16.90 18.76
N GLY A 85 15.97 16.23 17.97
CA GLY A 85 16.41 15.26 16.97
C GLY A 85 16.65 13.85 17.53
N GLN A 86 16.17 13.54 18.73
CA GLN A 86 16.31 12.23 19.37
C GLN A 86 15.07 11.36 19.14
N PHE A 87 15.25 10.07 18.85
CA PHE A 87 14.16 9.12 18.70
C PHE A 87 13.59 8.69 20.06
N CYS A 88 12.26 8.68 20.20
CA CYS A 88 11.59 8.18 21.40
C CYS A 88 11.53 6.66 21.40
N GLY A 89 11.97 6.00 22.49
CA GLY A 89 11.84 4.55 22.66
C GLY A 89 12.83 3.70 21.86
N GLN A 90 13.88 4.31 21.29
CA GLN A 90 14.96 3.57 20.64
C GLN A 90 15.93 3.01 21.69
N THR A 91 16.31 1.74 21.55
CA THR A 91 17.30 1.10 22.43
C THR A 91 18.68 1.75 22.30
N GLY A 92 19.34 2.01 23.43
CA GLY A 92 20.66 2.62 23.47
C GLY A 92 20.70 4.15 23.32
N THR A 93 19.55 4.83 23.37
CA THR A 93 19.47 6.31 23.43
C THR A 93 19.02 6.79 24.81
N SER A 94 19.21 8.08 25.10
CA SER A 94 18.72 8.72 26.34
C SER A 94 17.20 8.57 26.55
N ASN A 95 16.45 8.36 25.47
CA ASN A 95 14.99 8.27 25.46
C ASN A 95 14.48 6.82 25.35
N GLU A 96 15.31 5.81 25.63
CA GLU A 96 14.93 4.39 25.57
C GLU A 96 13.69 4.08 26.43
N GLN A 97 13.66 4.59 27.67
CA GLN A 97 12.52 4.40 28.59
C GLN A 97 11.36 5.38 28.35
N LYS A 98 11.46 6.22 27.31
CA LYS A 98 10.49 7.27 27.00
C LYS A 98 9.98 7.09 25.57
N PRO A 99 9.09 6.13 25.31
CA PRO A 99 8.66 5.80 23.95
C PRO A 99 7.60 6.74 23.37
N ILE A 100 7.02 7.66 24.14
CA ILE A 100 5.85 8.45 23.71
C ILE A 100 6.23 9.92 23.52
N LEU A 101 5.85 10.54 22.42
CA LEU A 101 6.05 11.95 22.13
C LEU A 101 4.91 12.82 22.69
N PHE A 102 5.26 13.85 23.43
CA PHE A 102 4.36 14.81 24.05
C PHE A 102 4.57 16.22 23.45
N TYR A 103 3.49 16.97 23.28
CA TYR A 103 3.50 18.33 22.73
C TYR A 103 3.31 19.36 23.85
N PHE A 104 4.18 20.37 23.91
CA PHE A 104 4.08 21.41 24.94
C PHE A 104 2.82 22.26 24.82
N ASN A 105 2.44 22.59 23.58
CA ASN A 105 1.18 23.27 23.30
C ASN A 105 0.56 22.75 22.00
N ILE A 106 -0.35 21.80 22.15
CA ILE A 106 -1.09 21.22 21.02
C ILE A 106 -1.99 22.23 20.30
N LEU A 107 -2.41 23.34 20.93
CA LEU A 107 -3.26 24.35 20.28
C LEU A 107 -2.53 25.11 19.16
N LYS A 108 -1.19 25.18 19.21
CA LYS A 108 -0.36 25.72 18.13
C LYS A 108 -0.35 24.81 16.88
N CYS A 109 -0.93 23.60 16.96
CA CYS A 109 -0.99 22.64 15.86
C CYS A 109 -2.16 22.86 14.87
N THR A 110 -2.69 24.08 14.75
CA THR A 110 -3.88 24.38 13.93
C THR A 110 -3.59 24.79 12.49
N SER A 111 -2.32 25.01 12.10
CA SER A 111 -1.97 25.51 10.76
C SER A 111 -1.96 24.41 9.66
N PRO A 112 -2.39 24.70 8.42
CA PRO A 112 -2.33 23.74 7.31
C PRO A 112 -0.91 23.29 6.92
N ALA A 113 0.12 24.03 7.34
CA ALA A 113 1.53 23.70 7.11
C ALA A 113 1.95 22.39 7.80
N ILE A 114 1.22 21.97 8.84
CA ILE A 114 1.46 20.72 9.58
C ILE A 114 1.19 19.49 8.71
N LEU A 115 0.34 19.62 7.69
CA LEU A 115 0.06 18.55 6.74
C LEU A 115 1.21 18.29 5.76
N ILE A 116 2.11 19.27 5.60
CA ILE A 116 3.23 19.24 4.63
C ILE A 116 4.54 18.95 5.35
N ASP A 117 4.80 19.61 6.47
CA ASP A 117 6.08 19.52 7.20
C ASP A 117 6.04 18.52 8.37
N LEU A 118 4.88 17.91 8.66
CA LEU A 118 4.66 16.94 9.76
C LEU A 118 4.95 17.46 11.19
N GLN A 119 5.24 18.75 11.38
CA GLN A 119 5.72 19.30 12.65
C GLN A 119 4.87 20.49 13.13
N CYS A 120 4.48 20.47 14.40
CA CYS A 120 3.86 21.63 15.05
C CYS A 120 4.93 22.62 15.52
N PRO A 121 4.66 23.94 15.50
CA PRO A 121 5.56 24.98 16.02
C PRO A 121 5.50 25.04 17.56
N THR A 122 5.83 23.93 18.22
CA THR A 122 5.92 23.81 19.67
C THR A 122 7.00 22.79 20.03
N THR A 123 7.65 22.97 21.18
CA THR A 123 8.55 21.95 21.73
C THR A 123 7.83 20.61 21.92
N GLN A 124 8.45 19.55 21.41
CA GLN A 124 8.02 18.16 21.49
C GLN A 124 9.04 17.35 22.27
N MET A 125 8.59 16.47 23.17
CA MET A 125 9.47 15.69 24.04
C MET A 125 9.05 14.24 24.18
N CYS A 126 10.04 13.36 24.31
CA CYS A 126 9.80 11.98 24.68
C CYS A 126 9.46 11.88 26.18
N VAL A 127 8.38 11.18 26.51
CA VAL A 127 7.88 10.88 27.85
C VAL A 127 7.59 9.39 28.00
N SER A 128 7.65 8.89 29.24
CA SER A 128 7.35 7.48 29.55
C SER A 128 5.85 7.20 29.61
N ARG A 129 5.05 8.18 30.02
CA ARG A 129 3.59 8.08 30.15
C ARG A 129 2.93 9.40 29.75
N CYS A 130 1.80 9.31 29.07
CA CYS A 130 0.98 10.49 28.81
C CYS A 130 0.35 11.03 30.10
N PRO A 131 0.10 12.35 30.16
CA PRO A 131 -0.54 12.95 31.31
C PRO A 131 -1.95 12.39 31.55
N ASP A 132 -2.27 12.16 32.82
CA ASP A 132 -3.54 11.57 33.29
C ASP A 132 -4.53 12.62 33.83
N ARG A 133 -4.07 13.85 34.06
CA ARG A 133 -4.88 14.92 34.67
C ARG A 133 -4.57 16.28 34.06
N PHE A 134 -5.49 17.21 34.25
CA PHE A 134 -5.27 18.61 33.93
C PHE A 134 -4.38 19.27 34.99
N ALA A 135 -3.36 20.00 34.56
CA ALA A 135 -2.53 20.84 35.44
C ALA A 135 -1.99 22.05 34.65
N THR A 136 -2.03 23.24 35.24
CA THR A 136 -1.36 24.43 34.69
C THR A 136 -0.04 24.66 35.43
N TYR A 137 0.90 25.35 34.78
CA TYR A 137 2.17 25.70 35.44
C TYR A 137 1.93 26.59 36.68
N THR A 138 0.99 27.53 36.58
CA THR A 138 0.59 28.42 37.69
C THR A 138 0.00 27.66 38.87
N ASP A 139 -0.90 26.70 38.62
CA ASP A 139 -1.45 25.84 39.67
C ASP A 139 -0.35 25.01 40.35
N MET A 140 0.60 24.49 39.55
CA MET A 140 1.75 23.76 40.08
C MET A 140 2.63 24.67 40.95
N GLN A 141 2.87 25.93 40.55
CA GLN A 141 3.64 26.88 41.35
C GLN A 141 3.01 27.18 42.72
N LEU A 142 1.67 27.18 42.79
CA LEU A 142 0.96 27.34 44.06
C LEU A 142 0.98 26.06 44.89
N GLN A 143 0.76 24.90 44.26
CA GLN A 143 0.57 23.62 44.94
C GLN A 143 1.89 22.95 45.36
N HIS A 144 3.01 23.20 44.68
CA HIS A 144 4.29 22.61 45.08
C HIS A 144 4.79 23.13 46.44
N LYS A 145 4.35 24.34 46.83
CA LYS A 145 4.60 24.90 48.18
C LYS A 145 3.90 24.10 49.27
N LEU A 146 2.79 23.43 48.93
CA LEU A 146 2.02 22.56 49.82
C LEU A 146 2.56 21.12 49.81
N SER A 147 2.85 20.59 48.62
CA SER A 147 3.43 19.25 48.47
C SER A 147 4.35 19.17 47.26
N ARG A 148 5.57 18.68 47.49
CA ARG A 148 6.58 18.49 46.45
C ARG A 148 6.14 17.54 45.33
N SER A 149 5.18 16.64 45.61
CA SER A 149 4.64 15.68 44.64
C SER A 149 4.06 16.31 43.38
N TYR A 150 3.49 17.52 43.47
CA TYR A 150 2.94 18.23 42.31
C TYR A 150 4.04 18.67 41.34
N TRP A 151 5.18 19.10 41.86
CA TRP A 151 6.35 19.41 41.05
C TRP A 151 6.95 18.15 40.44
N ASP A 152 7.10 17.07 41.22
CA ASP A 152 7.67 15.81 40.72
C ASP A 152 6.84 15.19 39.59
N TYR A 153 5.51 15.40 39.61
CA TYR A 153 4.63 15.05 38.48
C TYR A 153 4.85 15.97 37.28
N TYR A 154 4.76 17.29 37.46
CA TYR A 154 4.81 18.26 36.35
C TYR A 154 6.17 18.27 35.65
N ARG A 155 7.26 18.11 36.42
CA ARG A 155 8.64 18.09 35.94
C ARG A 155 8.90 17.01 34.89
N GLN A 156 8.13 15.92 34.89
CA GLN A 156 8.27 14.85 33.89
C GLN A 156 7.97 15.31 32.45
N PHE A 157 7.24 16.42 32.30
CA PHE A 157 6.85 17.02 31.03
C PHE A 157 7.64 18.29 30.68
N CYS A 158 8.62 18.67 31.50
CA CYS A 158 9.48 19.83 31.28
C CYS A 158 10.81 19.45 30.62
N LYS A 159 11.57 20.46 30.17
CA LYS A 159 12.91 20.29 29.59
C LYS A 159 13.86 19.49 30.51
N PRO A 160 14.68 18.59 29.94
CA PRO A 160 15.71 17.92 30.72
C PRO A 160 16.70 18.95 31.29
N GLY A 161 16.97 18.86 32.59
CA GLY A 161 17.83 19.81 33.30
C GLY A 161 17.09 20.99 33.95
N PHE A 162 15.82 21.26 33.59
CA PHE A 162 15.03 22.27 34.30
C PHE A 162 14.63 21.77 35.70
N ASN A 163 14.97 22.56 36.73
CA ASN A 163 14.69 22.20 38.12
C ASN A 163 14.29 23.41 39.00
N ASP A 164 13.96 24.55 38.39
CA ASP A 164 13.56 25.76 39.13
C ASP A 164 12.05 26.00 39.04
N PRO A 165 11.25 25.48 39.99
CA PRO A 165 9.80 25.70 40.00
C PRO A 165 9.41 27.15 40.31
N ASN A 166 10.32 28.00 40.81
CA ASN A 166 10.02 29.38 41.19
C ASN A 166 10.30 30.40 40.09
N LYS A 167 10.87 29.97 38.95
CA LYS A 167 11.08 30.82 37.77
C LYS A 167 9.74 31.44 37.34
N PRO A 168 9.69 32.75 37.04
CA PRO A 168 8.43 33.42 36.72
C PRO A 168 7.78 32.82 35.46
N VAL A 169 6.46 32.63 35.51
CA VAL A 169 5.66 31.98 34.45
C VAL A 169 5.97 32.56 33.07
N SER A 170 6.05 33.89 32.94
CA SER A 170 6.33 34.56 31.66
C SER A 170 7.68 34.19 31.06
N GLN A 171 8.70 33.92 31.87
CA GLN A 171 10.01 33.47 31.38
C GLN A 171 9.99 31.98 31.04
N VAL A 172 9.33 31.14 31.85
CA VAL A 172 9.19 29.69 31.60
C VAL A 172 8.47 29.43 30.28
N LEU A 173 7.40 30.19 30.01
CA LEU A 173 6.63 30.06 28.77
C LEU A 173 7.37 30.65 27.56
N ARG A 174 8.15 31.73 27.76
CA ARG A 174 8.98 32.33 26.70
C ARG A 174 10.09 31.36 26.28
N ASP A 175 10.78 30.77 27.24
CA ASP A 175 11.91 29.86 26.99
C ASP A 175 11.44 28.45 26.62
N GLU A 176 10.11 28.20 26.61
CA GLU A 176 9.48 26.88 26.48
C GLU A 176 10.14 25.85 27.42
N ASP A 177 10.42 26.21 28.67
CA ASP A 177 11.05 25.31 29.66
C ASP A 177 10.08 24.21 30.13
N CYS A 178 8.81 24.57 30.25
CA CYS A 178 7.72 23.69 30.61
C CYS A 178 6.48 24.04 29.76
N PRO A 179 5.54 23.09 29.57
CA PRO A 179 4.25 23.39 28.97
C PRO A 179 3.49 24.44 29.80
N SER A 180 2.60 25.21 29.18
CA SER A 180 1.70 26.13 29.92
C SER A 180 0.62 25.38 30.66
N MET A 181 0.13 24.31 30.03
CA MET A 181 -0.89 23.44 30.56
C MET A 181 -0.66 22.02 30.07
N ILE A 182 -1.09 21.08 30.89
CA ILE A 182 -1.07 19.67 30.60
C ILE A 182 -2.52 19.23 30.50
N VAL A 183 -2.84 18.50 29.42
CA VAL A 183 -4.18 18.00 29.12
C VAL A 183 -4.17 16.48 29.21
N PRO A 184 -5.12 15.84 29.92
CA PRO A 184 -5.18 14.39 30.03
C PRO A 184 -5.28 13.77 28.63
N SER A 185 -4.38 12.83 28.37
CA SER A 185 -4.13 12.28 27.03
C SER A 185 -3.87 10.78 27.10
N ARG A 186 -4.15 10.08 26.00
CA ARG A 186 -3.77 8.67 25.83
C ARG A 186 -2.67 8.52 24.79
N PRO A 187 -1.80 7.50 24.94
CA PRO A 187 -0.81 7.19 23.93
C PRO A 187 -1.50 6.60 22.69
N ILE A 188 -1.40 7.30 21.56
CA ILE A 188 -1.83 6.85 20.23
C ILE A 188 -0.61 6.96 19.30
N LEU A 189 -0.12 5.84 18.75
CA LEU A 189 1.12 5.76 17.96
C LEU A 189 2.32 6.48 18.60
N GLN A 190 2.62 6.15 19.85
CA GLN A 190 3.73 6.81 20.56
C GLN A 190 3.59 8.34 20.56
N ARG A 191 2.37 8.89 20.56
CA ARG A 191 2.10 10.33 20.74
C ARG A 191 1.00 10.52 21.78
N CYS A 192 1.09 11.57 22.59
CA CYS A 192 0.05 11.92 23.55
C CYS A 192 -1.03 12.78 22.88
N LEU A 193 -2.21 12.20 22.70
CA LEU A 193 -3.37 12.89 22.15
C LEU A 193 -4.53 12.92 23.17
N PRO A 194 -5.25 14.05 23.28
CA PRO A 194 -6.39 14.16 24.17
C PRO A 194 -7.53 13.23 23.75
N GLU A 195 -8.17 12.58 24.72
CA GLU A 195 -9.34 11.75 24.50
C GLU A 195 -10.61 12.61 24.59
N PHE A 196 -11.35 12.69 23.49
CA PHE A 196 -12.59 13.45 23.42
C PHE A 196 -13.79 12.54 23.68
N ILE A 197 -14.66 12.93 24.61
CA ILE A 197 -15.91 12.24 24.92
C ILE A 197 -17.06 13.13 24.43
N THR A 198 -17.93 12.58 23.58
CA THR A 198 -19.13 13.28 23.11
C THR A 198 -20.35 12.83 23.91
N LEU A 199 -20.92 13.73 24.71
CA LEU A 199 -22.15 13.51 25.47
C LEU A 199 -23.20 14.53 25.02
N ASN A 200 -24.34 14.05 24.51
CA ASN A 200 -25.44 14.88 24.00
C ASN A 200 -24.99 15.96 22.99
N GLY A 201 -24.10 15.60 22.06
CA GLY A 201 -23.56 16.52 21.05
C GLY A 201 -22.49 17.51 21.57
N THR A 202 -22.17 17.49 22.87
CA THR A 202 -21.15 18.35 23.46
C THR A 202 -19.84 17.58 23.61
N VAL A 203 -18.75 18.12 23.08
CA VAL A 203 -17.40 17.51 23.16
C VAL A 203 -16.73 17.91 24.46
N MET A 204 -16.26 16.94 25.23
CA MET A 204 -15.61 17.14 26.53
C MET A 204 -14.28 16.42 26.61
N VAL A 205 -13.36 16.96 27.42
CA VAL A 205 -12.11 16.30 27.83
C VAL A 205 -12.08 16.27 29.34
N ALA A 206 -11.96 15.06 29.93
CA ALA A 206 -12.10 14.80 31.37
C ALA A 206 -13.26 15.58 32.05
N ASN A 207 -14.47 15.44 31.51
CA ASN A 207 -15.72 16.07 31.99
C ASN A 207 -15.72 17.61 32.02
N ARG A 208 -14.82 18.27 31.29
CA ARG A 208 -14.78 19.73 31.15
C ARG A 208 -14.98 20.13 29.69
N THR A 209 -15.63 21.28 29.47
CA THR A 209 -15.85 21.91 28.15
C THR A 209 -14.97 23.14 27.91
N ARG A 210 -14.47 23.75 28.99
CA ARG A 210 -13.55 24.90 28.99
C ARG A 210 -12.42 24.66 29.98
N PHE A 211 -11.25 25.16 29.66
CA PHE A 211 -10.07 25.11 30.52
C PHE A 211 -9.28 26.41 30.37
N LYS A 212 -8.37 26.67 31.32
CA LYS A 212 -7.51 27.84 31.30
C LYS A 212 -6.04 27.42 31.14
N ASP A 213 -5.25 28.24 30.46
CA ASP A 213 -3.80 28.09 30.45
C ASP A 213 -3.15 28.78 31.67
N ALA A 214 -1.82 28.68 31.79
CA ALA A 214 -1.06 29.31 32.87
C ALA A 214 -1.17 30.85 32.91
N LEU A 215 -1.61 31.49 31.81
CA LEU A 215 -1.85 32.95 31.74
C LEU A 215 -3.31 33.31 32.05
N GLU A 216 -4.10 32.36 32.57
CA GLU A 216 -5.54 32.50 32.86
C GLU A 216 -6.41 32.73 31.60
N THR A 217 -5.87 32.46 30.41
CA THR A 217 -6.62 32.57 29.14
C THR A 217 -7.56 31.38 29.01
N ALA A 218 -8.86 31.65 28.78
CA ALA A 218 -9.85 30.59 28.62
C ALA A 218 -9.85 30.03 27.20
N HIS A 219 -9.69 28.72 27.07
CA HIS A 219 -9.70 27.96 25.82
C HIS A 219 -10.87 26.97 25.82
N SER A 220 -11.40 26.68 24.62
CA SER A 220 -12.51 25.73 24.45
C SER A 220 -12.03 24.33 24.05
N VAL A 221 -12.76 23.28 24.44
CA VAL A 221 -12.46 21.91 23.99
C VAL A 221 -12.64 21.75 22.48
N THR A 222 -13.48 22.56 21.86
CA THR A 222 -13.64 22.60 20.40
C THR A 222 -12.37 23.06 19.68
N GLU A 223 -11.65 24.07 20.20
CA GLU A 223 -10.35 24.48 19.65
C GLU A 223 -9.31 23.36 19.76
N LEU A 224 -9.29 22.67 20.90
CA LEU A 224 -8.43 21.52 21.13
C LEU A 224 -8.74 20.37 20.15
N GLN A 225 -10.02 20.13 19.88
CA GLN A 225 -10.46 19.14 18.90
C GLN A 225 -10.03 19.53 17.48
N HIS A 226 -10.15 20.80 17.09
CA HIS A 226 -9.68 21.28 15.79
C HIS A 226 -8.15 21.16 15.65
N ALA A 227 -7.39 21.49 16.69
CA ALA A 227 -5.94 21.33 16.70
C ALA A 227 -5.51 19.86 16.62
N THR A 228 -6.28 18.98 17.26
CA THR A 228 -6.01 17.54 17.26
C THR A 228 -6.41 16.88 15.94
N LYS A 229 -7.45 17.37 15.24
CA LYS A 229 -7.91 16.84 13.94
C LYS A 229 -6.81 16.83 12.86
N GLY A 230 -5.95 17.86 12.83
CA GLY A 230 -4.83 17.92 11.90
C GLY A 230 -3.78 16.83 12.16
N ILE A 231 -3.61 16.44 13.42
CA ILE A 231 -2.69 15.40 13.84
C ILE A 231 -3.34 14.02 13.68
N THR A 232 -4.61 13.85 14.05
CA THR A 232 -5.32 12.57 13.97
C THR A 232 -5.49 12.09 12.54
N GLY A 233 -5.80 12.94 11.55
CA GLY A 233 -5.93 12.47 10.17
C GLY A 233 -4.64 11.83 9.61
N LEU A 234 -3.48 12.33 10.03
CA LEU A 234 -2.18 11.75 9.70
C LEU A 234 -1.85 10.52 10.56
N VAL A 235 -2.21 10.56 11.84
CA VAL A 235 -2.02 9.45 12.79
C VAL A 235 -2.90 8.26 12.42
N ASP A 236 -4.15 8.44 12.02
CA ASP A 236 -5.07 7.36 11.64
C ASP A 236 -4.52 6.54 10.45
N THR A 237 -3.90 7.21 9.47
CA THR A 237 -3.23 6.55 8.33
C THR A 237 -1.99 5.76 8.77
N LYS A 238 -1.22 6.31 9.71
CA LYS A 238 -0.06 5.62 10.30
C LYS A 238 -0.47 4.51 11.29
N ASP A 239 -1.64 4.61 11.91
CA ASP A 239 -2.15 3.68 12.93
C ASP A 239 -2.52 2.36 12.29
N LEU A 240 -3.24 2.43 11.16
CA LEU A 240 -3.47 1.28 10.31
C LEU A 240 -2.15 0.64 9.85
N SER A 241 -1.18 1.45 9.41
CA SER A 241 0.09 0.96 8.86
C SER A 241 0.97 0.25 9.91
N MET A 242 1.09 0.80 11.12
CA MET A 242 1.90 0.23 12.19
C MET A 242 1.26 -0.99 12.82
N LYS A 243 -0.07 -1.00 13.01
CA LYS A 243 -0.81 -2.20 13.42
C LYS A 243 -0.60 -3.33 12.42
N ILE A 244 -0.68 -3.02 11.12
CA ILE A 244 -0.36 -3.98 10.06
C ILE A 244 1.07 -4.52 10.23
N VAL A 245 2.08 -3.68 10.42
CA VAL A 245 3.47 -4.13 10.59
C VAL A 245 3.67 -4.99 11.85
N GLU A 246 3.06 -4.61 12.97
CA GLU A 246 3.12 -5.39 14.22
C GLU A 246 2.41 -6.75 14.04
N ASP A 247 1.24 -6.76 13.39
CA ASP A 247 0.49 -7.97 13.08
C ASP A 247 1.27 -8.88 12.12
N TYR A 248 1.95 -8.32 11.10
CA TYR A 248 2.88 -9.04 10.23
C TYR A 248 4.06 -9.61 11.02
N ALA A 249 4.69 -8.81 11.88
CA ALA A 249 5.85 -9.22 12.68
C ALA A 249 5.50 -10.34 13.67
N LYS A 250 4.28 -10.35 14.21
CA LYS A 250 3.80 -11.45 15.06
C LYS A 250 3.34 -12.67 14.25
N SER A 251 2.78 -12.47 13.05
CA SER A 251 2.09 -13.52 12.29
C SER A 251 2.87 -14.07 11.10
N TRP A 252 4.10 -13.62 10.82
CA TRP A 252 4.85 -14.00 9.62
C TRP A 252 4.97 -15.52 9.40
N ALA A 253 5.13 -16.29 10.48
CA ALA A 253 5.20 -17.76 10.42
C ALA A 253 3.86 -18.37 9.97
N TRP A 254 2.73 -17.88 10.51
CA TRP A 254 1.39 -18.31 10.11
C TRP A 254 1.04 -17.88 8.68
N ILE A 255 1.50 -16.70 8.26
CA ILE A 255 1.37 -16.25 6.86
C ILE A 255 2.12 -17.18 5.93
N LEU A 256 3.34 -17.59 6.29
CA LEU A 256 4.13 -18.54 5.50
C LEU A 256 3.47 -19.92 5.44
N VAL A 257 2.93 -20.41 6.56
CA VAL A 257 2.15 -21.66 6.60
C VAL A 257 0.89 -21.55 5.73
N GLY A 258 0.16 -20.44 5.80
CA GLY A 258 -1.02 -20.19 4.99
C GLY A 258 -0.72 -20.10 3.49
N LEU A 259 0.39 -19.44 3.11
CA LEU A 259 0.89 -19.39 1.74
C LEU A 259 1.26 -20.78 1.23
N LEU A 260 1.96 -21.58 2.05
CA LEU A 260 2.33 -22.94 1.70
C LEU A 260 1.09 -23.83 1.57
N LEU A 261 0.13 -23.74 2.50
CA LEU A 261 -1.12 -24.49 2.45
C LEU A 261 -1.94 -24.12 1.22
N SER A 262 -2.07 -22.82 0.92
CA SER A 262 -2.75 -22.31 -0.28
C SER A 262 -2.07 -22.81 -1.56
N LEU A 263 -0.73 -22.82 -1.60
CA LEU A 263 0.03 -23.38 -2.71
C LEU A 263 -0.27 -24.88 -2.87
N VAL A 264 -0.27 -25.65 -1.78
CA VAL A 264 -0.58 -27.08 -1.80
C VAL A 264 -2.02 -27.34 -2.26
N VAL A 265 -3.00 -26.61 -1.73
CA VAL A 265 -4.42 -26.72 -2.15
C VAL A 265 -4.56 -26.37 -3.63
N SER A 266 -3.88 -25.31 -4.09
CA SER A 266 -3.86 -24.92 -5.51
C SER A 266 -3.24 -26.02 -6.38
N LEU A 267 -2.13 -26.62 -5.96
CA LEU A 267 -1.51 -27.74 -6.67
C LEU A 267 -2.43 -28.97 -6.69
N ILE A 268 -3.09 -29.30 -5.58
CA ILE A 268 -4.09 -30.38 -5.51
C ILE A 268 -5.23 -30.09 -6.47
N PHE A 269 -5.77 -28.87 -6.50
CA PHE A 269 -6.85 -28.48 -7.41
C PHE A 269 -6.43 -28.64 -8.88
N ILE A 270 -5.23 -28.21 -9.24
CA ILE A 270 -4.70 -28.37 -10.60
C ILE A 270 -4.47 -29.87 -10.93
N LEU A 271 -4.05 -30.68 -9.96
CA LEU A 271 -3.96 -32.14 -10.11
C LEU A 271 -5.35 -32.80 -10.24
N LEU A 272 -6.38 -32.31 -9.55
CA LEU A 272 -7.76 -32.79 -9.68
C LEU A 272 -8.34 -32.45 -11.07
N LEU A 273 -8.04 -31.26 -11.60
CA LEU A 273 -8.35 -30.90 -12.99
C LEU A 273 -7.72 -31.86 -14.01
N ARG A 274 -6.61 -32.52 -13.65
CA ARG A 274 -5.96 -33.55 -14.48
C ARG A 274 -6.78 -34.84 -14.54
N LEU A 275 -7.37 -35.26 -13.42
CA LEU A 275 -8.01 -36.57 -13.31
C LEU A 275 -9.41 -36.59 -13.94
N THR A 276 -10.19 -35.50 -13.80
CA THR A 276 -11.55 -35.42 -14.37
C THR A 276 -12.04 -33.97 -14.56
N ALA A 277 -11.56 -33.25 -15.58
CA ALA A 277 -11.99 -31.86 -15.86
C ALA A 277 -13.51 -31.69 -16.04
N GLY A 278 -14.18 -32.66 -16.66
CA GLY A 278 -15.64 -32.63 -16.86
C GLY A 278 -16.43 -32.85 -15.56
N LEU A 279 -16.01 -33.82 -14.73
CA LEU A 279 -16.64 -34.06 -13.43
C LEU A 279 -16.45 -32.85 -12.52
N LEU A 280 -15.25 -32.29 -12.48
CA LEU A 280 -14.92 -31.15 -11.63
C LEU A 280 -15.81 -29.95 -11.95
N LEU A 281 -15.99 -29.61 -13.23
CA LEU A 281 -16.86 -28.51 -13.64
C LEU A 281 -18.32 -28.73 -13.20
N TRP A 282 -18.85 -29.95 -13.36
CA TRP A 282 -20.21 -30.27 -12.88
C TRP A 282 -20.30 -30.23 -11.36
N THR A 283 -19.31 -30.75 -10.63
CA THR A 283 -19.29 -30.67 -9.17
C THR A 283 -19.25 -29.22 -8.70
N THR A 284 -18.51 -28.33 -9.36
CA THR A 284 -18.48 -26.90 -9.00
C THR A 284 -19.82 -26.22 -9.29
N ILE A 285 -20.45 -26.51 -10.44
CA ILE A 285 -21.77 -25.94 -10.77
C ILE A 285 -22.82 -26.40 -9.76
N ILE A 286 -22.88 -27.71 -9.47
CA ILE A 286 -23.83 -28.27 -8.51
C ILE A 286 -23.58 -27.69 -7.12
N THR A 287 -22.32 -27.56 -6.69
CA THR A 287 -21.98 -27.00 -5.38
C THR A 287 -22.44 -25.54 -5.26
N ILE A 288 -22.26 -24.72 -6.31
CA ILE A 288 -22.73 -23.32 -6.30
C ILE A 288 -24.26 -23.27 -6.20
N LEU A 289 -24.99 -24.06 -6.98
CA LEU A 289 -26.46 -24.13 -6.91
C LEU A 289 -26.93 -24.60 -5.51
N LEU A 290 -26.25 -25.59 -4.92
CA LEU A 290 -26.55 -26.06 -3.56
C LEU A 290 -26.27 -24.99 -2.49
N LEU A 291 -25.20 -24.22 -2.61
CA LEU A 291 -24.88 -23.14 -1.68
C LEU A 291 -25.87 -21.97 -1.79
N LEU A 292 -26.26 -21.61 -3.00
CA LEU A 292 -27.26 -20.56 -3.23
C LEU A 292 -28.64 -20.99 -2.73
N THR A 293 -29.05 -22.23 -3.00
CA THR A 293 -30.30 -22.78 -2.45
C THR A 293 -30.28 -22.89 -0.93
N TYR A 294 -29.17 -23.33 -0.33
CA TYR A 294 -28.98 -23.28 1.13
C TYR A 294 -29.06 -21.84 1.67
N GLY A 295 -28.41 -20.89 1.02
CA GLY A 295 -28.48 -19.47 1.40
C GLY A 295 -29.90 -18.91 1.35
N MET A 296 -30.68 -19.26 0.32
CA MET A 296 -32.10 -18.91 0.23
C MET A 296 -32.92 -19.52 1.37
N LEU A 297 -32.71 -20.80 1.68
CA LEU A 297 -33.36 -21.49 2.80
C LEU A 297 -33.00 -20.84 4.14
N PHE A 298 -31.72 -20.53 4.35
CA PHE A 298 -31.24 -19.87 5.56
C PHE A 298 -31.86 -18.48 5.73
N CYS A 299 -31.89 -17.66 4.66
CA CYS A 299 -32.54 -16.36 4.68
C CYS A 299 -34.04 -16.46 4.96
N TRP A 300 -34.70 -17.48 4.41
CA TRP A 300 -36.13 -17.73 4.65
C TRP A 300 -36.42 -18.11 6.11
N VAL A 301 -35.62 -18.99 6.71
CA VAL A 301 -35.74 -19.35 8.13
C VAL A 301 -35.53 -18.12 9.02
N GLN A 302 -34.49 -17.33 8.74
CA GLN A 302 -34.18 -16.14 9.54
C GLN A 302 -35.25 -15.06 9.41
N LEU A 303 -35.82 -14.88 8.21
CA LEU A 303 -36.95 -13.98 7.97
C LEU A 303 -38.18 -14.40 8.78
N ASN A 304 -38.49 -15.69 8.83
CA ASN A 304 -39.62 -16.19 9.61
C ASN A 304 -39.42 -15.96 11.11
N GLN A 305 -38.20 -16.18 11.64
CA GLN A 305 -37.90 -15.89 13.05
C GLN A 305 -38.03 -14.40 13.39
N LEU A 306 -37.63 -13.52 12.47
CA LEU A 306 -37.71 -12.07 12.69
C LEU A 306 -39.12 -11.52 12.55
N ARG A 307 -39.97 -12.12 11.71
CA ARG A 307 -41.39 -11.74 11.59
C ARG A 307 -42.17 -11.85 12.90
N ASP A 308 -41.75 -12.74 13.79
CA ASP A 308 -42.40 -12.95 15.10
C ASP A 308 -41.90 -11.97 16.18
N MET A 309 -40.89 -11.14 15.89
CA MET A 309 -40.28 -10.20 16.84
C MET A 309 -40.81 -8.78 16.64
N PRO A 310 -41.44 -8.14 17.66
CA PRO A 310 -41.92 -6.77 17.54
C PRO A 310 -40.75 -5.78 17.39
N GLY A 311 -40.78 -4.95 16.34
CA GLY A 311 -39.75 -3.93 16.05
C GLY A 311 -38.78 -4.28 14.91
N SER A 312 -38.90 -5.45 14.27
CA SER A 312 -38.08 -5.86 13.13
C SER A 312 -38.47 -5.26 11.78
N ASP A 313 -39.65 -4.63 11.68
CA ASP A 313 -40.27 -4.16 10.43
C ASP A 313 -39.95 -2.68 10.08
N VAL A 314 -38.92 -2.12 10.72
CA VAL A 314 -38.45 -0.76 10.44
C VAL A 314 -37.70 -0.73 9.11
N SER A 315 -37.87 0.36 8.35
CA SER A 315 -37.23 0.47 7.04
C SER A 315 -35.73 0.81 7.15
N ILE A 316 -34.90 0.28 6.23
CA ILE A 316 -33.46 0.56 6.19
C ILE A 316 -33.18 2.09 6.05
N VAL A 317 -34.10 2.82 5.42
CA VAL A 317 -34.00 4.28 5.24
C VAL A 317 -34.23 5.04 6.55
N GLU A 318 -35.08 4.51 7.45
CA GLU A 318 -35.34 5.11 8.76
C GLU A 318 -34.20 4.89 9.76
N VAL A 319 -33.43 3.80 9.61
CA VAL A 319 -32.29 3.48 10.47
C VAL A 319 -31.04 4.32 10.15
N GLY A 320 -30.94 4.87 8.92
CA GLY A 320 -29.76 5.63 8.48
C GLY A 320 -28.51 4.75 8.22
N LEU A 321 -27.38 5.38 7.91
CA LEU A 321 -26.10 4.68 7.66
C LEU A 321 -25.31 4.54 8.98
N GLN A 322 -25.43 3.38 9.62
CA GLN A 322 -24.68 2.98 10.81
C GLN A 322 -23.49 2.10 10.41
N SER A 323 -22.38 2.15 11.13
CA SER A 323 -21.19 1.29 10.86
C SER A 323 -21.30 -0.12 11.46
N ASP A 324 -22.32 -0.40 12.26
CA ASP A 324 -22.52 -1.69 12.92
C ASP A 324 -23.41 -2.62 12.06
N LEU A 325 -22.81 -3.69 11.53
CA LEU A 325 -23.48 -4.68 10.69
C LEU A 325 -24.57 -5.45 11.45
N GLN A 326 -24.47 -5.57 12.78
CA GLN A 326 -25.45 -6.31 13.57
C GLN A 326 -26.84 -5.67 13.54
N VAL A 327 -26.89 -4.33 13.44
CA VAL A 327 -28.16 -3.58 13.34
C VAL A 327 -28.91 -3.99 12.06
N TYR A 328 -28.21 -4.05 10.93
CA TYR A 328 -28.83 -4.44 9.66
C TYR A 328 -29.27 -5.90 9.62
N LEU A 329 -28.58 -6.80 10.33
CA LEU A 329 -28.96 -8.22 10.41
C LEU A 329 -30.21 -8.47 11.27
N GLN A 330 -30.65 -7.50 12.09
CA GLN A 330 -31.89 -7.59 12.88
C GLN A 330 -33.13 -7.09 12.12
N LEU A 331 -32.98 -6.46 10.95
CA LEU A 331 -34.09 -5.95 10.15
C LEU A 331 -34.67 -7.02 9.22
N SER A 332 -36.00 -7.13 9.16
CA SER A 332 -36.69 -8.05 8.25
C SER A 332 -36.45 -7.70 6.78
N GLN A 333 -36.34 -6.40 6.46
CA GLN A 333 -36.05 -5.92 5.10
C GLN A 333 -34.70 -6.41 4.55
N THR A 334 -33.66 -6.52 5.38
CA THR A 334 -32.33 -6.99 4.93
C THR A 334 -32.39 -8.42 4.44
N TRP A 335 -33.09 -9.30 5.16
CA TRP A 335 -33.24 -10.71 4.78
C TRP A 335 -34.11 -10.88 3.54
N ILE A 336 -35.11 -10.02 3.33
CA ILE A 336 -35.90 -9.99 2.09
C ILE A 336 -35.01 -9.61 0.91
N ILE A 337 -34.19 -8.55 1.03
CA ILE A 337 -33.28 -8.10 -0.03
C ILE A 337 -32.26 -9.22 -0.36
N LEU A 338 -31.64 -9.81 0.66
CA LEU A 338 -30.72 -10.92 0.49
C LEU A 338 -31.39 -12.10 -0.20
N PHE A 339 -32.57 -12.51 0.25
CA PHE A 339 -33.34 -13.60 -0.36
C PHE A 339 -33.64 -13.34 -1.84
N VAL A 340 -34.16 -12.15 -2.18
CA VAL A 340 -34.47 -11.79 -3.58
C VAL A 340 -33.20 -11.73 -4.43
N SER A 341 -32.09 -11.19 -3.90
CA SER A 341 -30.82 -11.13 -4.62
C SER A 341 -30.24 -12.53 -4.90
N LEU A 342 -30.29 -13.42 -3.92
CA LEU A 342 -29.85 -14.82 -4.07
C LEU A 342 -30.74 -15.55 -5.07
N ALA A 343 -32.06 -15.39 -4.99
CA ALA A 343 -33.01 -15.98 -5.94
C ALA A 343 -32.78 -15.48 -7.37
N ALA A 344 -32.52 -14.19 -7.56
CA ALA A 344 -32.20 -13.62 -8.86
C ALA A 344 -30.88 -14.16 -9.42
N SER A 345 -29.86 -14.33 -8.57
CA SER A 345 -28.57 -14.91 -8.96
C SER A 345 -28.69 -16.38 -9.36
N GLU A 346 -29.43 -17.18 -8.60
CA GLU A 346 -29.73 -18.59 -8.89
C GLU A 346 -30.48 -18.72 -10.22
N ALA A 347 -31.55 -17.94 -10.41
CA ALA A 347 -32.33 -17.91 -11.64
C ALA A 347 -31.45 -17.54 -12.85
N SER A 348 -30.58 -16.53 -12.70
CA SER A 348 -29.66 -16.09 -13.75
C SER A 348 -28.64 -17.17 -14.13
N ILE A 349 -28.08 -17.89 -13.15
CA ILE A 349 -27.15 -19.00 -13.38
C ILE A 349 -27.86 -20.15 -14.08
N LEU A 350 -29.05 -20.55 -13.62
CA LEU A 350 -29.85 -21.60 -14.25
C LEU A 350 -30.19 -21.24 -15.71
N LEU A 351 -30.61 -19.99 -15.93
CA LEU A 351 -30.90 -19.47 -17.26
C LEU A 351 -29.67 -19.52 -18.16
N MET A 352 -28.51 -19.11 -17.64
CA MET A 352 -27.22 -19.20 -18.34
C MET A 352 -26.88 -20.65 -18.69
N LEU A 353 -27.06 -21.61 -17.78
CA LEU A 353 -26.80 -23.03 -18.02
C LEU A 353 -27.73 -23.61 -19.11
N ILE A 354 -29.00 -23.20 -19.13
CA ILE A 354 -29.98 -23.64 -20.13
C ILE A 354 -29.61 -23.08 -21.52
N PHE A 355 -29.43 -21.76 -21.65
CA PHE A 355 -29.18 -21.13 -22.95
C PHE A 355 -27.77 -21.39 -23.48
N LEU A 356 -26.76 -21.38 -22.60
CA LEU A 356 -25.36 -21.60 -22.99
C LEU A 356 -24.97 -23.08 -22.97
N ARG A 357 -25.92 -24.03 -22.83
CA ARG A 357 -25.63 -25.49 -22.80
C ARG A 357 -24.69 -25.97 -23.91
N LYS A 358 -24.82 -25.41 -25.13
CA LYS A 358 -23.93 -25.74 -26.26
C LYS A 358 -22.52 -25.20 -26.03
N ARG A 359 -22.39 -23.97 -25.54
CA ARG A 359 -21.10 -23.33 -25.21
C ARG A 359 -20.43 -24.03 -24.01
N VAL A 360 -21.20 -24.43 -22.99
CA VAL A 360 -20.71 -25.18 -21.84
C VAL A 360 -20.10 -26.52 -22.28
N ARG A 361 -20.72 -27.26 -23.21
CA ARG A 361 -20.12 -28.48 -23.78
C ARG A 361 -18.80 -28.21 -24.50
N VAL A 362 -18.71 -27.11 -25.26
CA VAL A 362 -17.45 -26.71 -25.91
C VAL A 362 -16.39 -26.37 -24.86
N ALA A 363 -16.75 -25.63 -23.81
CA ALA A 363 -15.84 -25.31 -22.71
C ALA A 363 -15.33 -26.57 -21.99
N ILE A 364 -16.20 -27.56 -21.73
CA ILE A 364 -15.80 -28.86 -21.16
C ILE A 364 -14.82 -29.58 -22.08
N ALA A 365 -15.06 -29.56 -23.40
CA ALA A 365 -14.14 -30.15 -24.37
C ALA A 365 -12.77 -29.45 -24.36
N LEU A 366 -12.75 -28.11 -24.31
CA LEU A 366 -11.52 -27.31 -24.21
C LEU A 366 -10.75 -27.61 -22.92
N LEU A 367 -11.43 -27.68 -21.77
CA LEU A 367 -10.83 -28.03 -20.48
C LEU A 367 -10.26 -29.45 -20.48
N ARG A 368 -10.96 -30.41 -21.10
CA ARG A 368 -10.49 -31.79 -21.24
C ARG A 368 -9.22 -31.86 -22.09
N GLU A 369 -9.15 -31.11 -23.18
CA GLU A 369 -7.95 -31.05 -24.02
C GLU A 369 -6.79 -30.32 -23.33
N ALA A 370 -7.05 -29.22 -22.61
CA ALA A 370 -6.03 -28.55 -21.80
C ALA A 370 -5.46 -29.47 -20.72
N SER A 371 -6.32 -30.22 -20.04
CA SER A 371 -5.94 -31.23 -19.04
C SER A 371 -5.05 -32.33 -19.63
N ARG A 372 -5.36 -32.81 -20.84
CA ARG A 372 -4.48 -33.76 -21.58
C ARG A 372 -3.12 -33.14 -21.91
N ALA A 373 -3.08 -31.88 -22.35
CA ALA A 373 -1.83 -31.19 -22.63
C ALA A 373 -0.94 -31.08 -21.37
N MET A 374 -1.52 -30.70 -20.24
CA MET A 374 -0.84 -30.62 -18.94
C MET A 374 -0.36 -32.00 -18.46
N ALA A 375 -1.11 -33.08 -18.75
CA ALA A 375 -0.68 -34.43 -18.42
C ALA A 375 0.57 -34.89 -19.21
N HIS A 376 0.75 -34.39 -20.45
CA HIS A 376 1.93 -34.66 -21.26
C HIS A 376 3.11 -33.73 -20.96
N ILE A 377 2.87 -32.57 -20.34
CA ILE A 377 3.89 -31.61 -19.93
C ILE A 377 3.70 -31.29 -18.43
N PRO A 378 4.03 -32.20 -17.50
CA PRO A 378 3.76 -32.01 -16.08
C PRO A 378 4.52 -30.83 -15.46
N SER A 379 5.62 -30.39 -16.08
CA SER A 379 6.38 -29.22 -15.60
C SER A 379 5.57 -27.92 -15.61
N THR A 380 4.53 -27.79 -16.46
CA THR A 380 3.69 -26.57 -16.50
C THR A 380 2.90 -26.37 -15.20
N LEU A 381 2.69 -27.43 -14.41
CA LEU A 381 2.01 -27.38 -13.11
C LEU A 381 2.82 -26.63 -12.05
N PHE A 382 4.15 -26.69 -12.15
CA PHE A 382 5.06 -26.02 -11.20
C PHE A 382 5.46 -24.62 -11.65
N PHE A 383 5.13 -24.24 -12.89
CA PHE A 383 5.50 -22.95 -13.43
C PHE A 383 4.89 -21.74 -12.68
N PRO A 384 3.65 -21.80 -12.14
CA PRO A 384 3.12 -20.76 -11.27
C PRO A 384 3.99 -20.45 -10.04
N VAL A 385 4.78 -21.41 -9.55
CA VAL A 385 5.74 -21.18 -8.45
C VAL A 385 6.85 -20.23 -8.90
N VAL A 386 7.32 -20.35 -10.13
CA VAL A 386 8.32 -19.44 -10.70
C VAL A 386 7.76 -18.02 -10.82
N THR A 387 6.52 -17.87 -11.31
CA THR A 387 5.84 -16.57 -11.32
C THR A 387 5.71 -16.01 -9.91
N PHE A 388 5.25 -16.82 -8.95
CA PHE A 388 5.10 -16.40 -7.56
C PHE A 388 6.41 -15.86 -6.97
N LEU A 389 7.52 -16.56 -7.20
CA LEU A 389 8.84 -16.12 -6.76
C LEU A 389 9.25 -14.79 -7.42
N LEU A 390 9.08 -14.65 -8.74
CA LEU A 390 9.39 -13.41 -9.46
C LEU A 390 8.55 -12.22 -8.95
N VAL A 391 7.25 -12.42 -8.77
CA VAL A 391 6.33 -11.40 -8.24
C VAL A 391 6.70 -11.03 -6.81
N THR A 392 7.04 -12.00 -5.96
CA THR A 392 7.47 -11.76 -4.57
C THR A 392 8.76 -10.93 -4.52
N ILE A 393 9.72 -11.23 -5.40
CA ILE A 393 10.95 -10.42 -5.54
C ILE A 393 10.61 -8.99 -5.95
N CYS A 394 9.69 -8.80 -6.91
CA CYS A 394 9.27 -7.47 -7.34
C CYS A 394 8.60 -6.67 -6.23
N ILE A 395 7.68 -7.29 -5.48
CA ILE A 395 6.96 -6.67 -4.37
C ILE A 395 7.92 -6.30 -3.24
N SER A 396 8.79 -7.23 -2.82
CA SER A 396 9.74 -7.00 -1.74
C SER A 396 10.73 -5.88 -2.09
N TYR A 397 11.31 -5.90 -3.29
CA TYR A 397 12.24 -4.86 -3.73
C TYR A 397 11.57 -3.48 -3.79
N TRP A 398 10.35 -3.40 -4.32
CA TRP A 398 9.56 -2.17 -4.35
C TRP A 398 9.25 -1.65 -2.95
N ALA A 399 8.78 -2.52 -2.04
CA ALA A 399 8.40 -2.13 -0.69
C ALA A 399 9.61 -1.62 0.10
N VAL A 400 10.74 -2.31 0.04
CA VAL A 400 11.99 -1.89 0.67
C VAL A 400 12.43 -0.54 0.10
N THR A 401 12.52 -0.41 -1.23
CA THR A 401 12.92 0.85 -1.87
C THR A 401 11.97 2.00 -1.50
N ALA A 402 10.66 1.76 -1.43
CA ALA A 402 9.66 2.77 -1.06
C ALA A 402 9.88 3.29 0.37
N VAL A 403 10.12 2.39 1.35
CA VAL A 403 10.36 2.77 2.76
C VAL A 403 11.67 3.53 2.91
N TYR A 404 12.74 3.05 2.29
CA TYR A 404 14.05 3.71 2.34
C TYR A 404 14.04 5.08 1.66
N LEU A 405 13.36 5.19 0.52
CA LEU A 405 13.18 6.46 -0.16
C LEU A 405 12.34 7.42 0.68
N ALA A 406 11.24 6.97 1.29
CA ALA A 406 10.41 7.78 2.18
C ALA A 406 11.15 8.27 3.44
N SER A 407 12.20 7.56 3.85
CA SER A 407 13.01 7.86 5.04
C SER A 407 14.36 8.52 4.74
N SER A 408 14.59 8.92 3.49
CA SER A 408 15.89 9.47 3.07
C SER A 408 16.09 10.95 3.37
N GLY A 409 15.17 11.63 4.06
CA GLY A 409 15.34 13.04 4.45
C GLY A 409 16.37 13.21 5.58
N GLU A 410 17.19 14.24 5.49
CA GLU A 410 18.12 14.68 6.54
C GLU A 410 17.41 15.55 7.59
N PRO A 411 17.86 15.56 8.85
CA PRO A 411 17.23 16.37 9.88
C PRO A 411 17.49 17.85 9.64
N VAL A 412 16.43 18.63 9.42
CA VAL A 412 16.48 20.09 9.26
C VAL A 412 16.05 20.75 10.57
N TYR A 413 16.89 21.64 11.10
CA TYR A 413 16.60 22.42 12.30
C TYR A 413 16.28 23.86 11.91
N LYS A 414 15.31 24.46 12.61
CA LYS A 414 14.87 25.84 12.38
C LYS A 414 14.88 26.66 13.66
N VAL A 415 15.12 27.95 13.51
CA VAL A 415 15.07 28.91 14.62
C VAL A 415 13.61 29.17 14.99
N MET A 416 13.23 28.76 16.19
CA MET A 416 11.96 29.08 16.81
C MET A 416 12.16 30.21 17.80
N SER A 417 11.42 31.30 17.61
CA SER A 417 11.43 32.47 18.49
C SER A 417 10.04 32.66 19.12
N PRO A 418 9.96 32.96 20.43
CA PRO A 418 8.72 33.34 21.08
C PRO A 418 8.24 34.74 20.62
N ASP A 419 9.17 35.60 20.22
CA ASP A 419 8.86 36.96 19.74
C ASP A 419 8.69 36.97 18.21
N ILE A 420 7.56 37.52 17.75
CA ILE A 420 7.17 37.65 16.33
C ILE A 420 8.11 38.61 15.56
N SER A 421 8.81 39.49 16.27
CA SER A 421 9.73 40.49 15.71
C SER A 421 11.12 39.96 15.36
N CYS A 422 11.40 38.66 15.55
CA CYS A 422 12.70 38.09 15.23
C CYS A 422 12.88 37.92 13.70
N PRO A 423 13.85 38.61 13.07
CA PRO A 423 14.06 38.52 11.62
C PRO A 423 14.55 37.14 11.15
N HIS A 424 15.10 36.34 12.05
CA HIS A 424 15.62 35.00 11.77
C HIS A 424 14.62 33.87 12.08
N ALA A 425 13.36 34.19 12.45
CA ALA A 425 12.36 33.16 12.68
C ALA A 425 12.17 32.28 11.43
N ASN A 426 12.08 30.95 11.63
CA ASN A 426 12.01 29.93 10.57
C ASN A 426 13.24 29.78 9.66
N SER A 427 14.34 30.50 9.91
CA SER A 427 15.60 30.25 9.22
C SER A 427 16.23 28.92 9.66
N THR A 428 17.00 28.30 8.77
CA THR A 428 17.74 27.07 9.08
C THR A 428 18.89 27.37 10.03
N CYS A 429 19.13 26.47 10.98
CA CYS A 429 20.18 26.62 11.98
C CYS A 429 20.84 25.26 12.26
N ASP A 430 22.01 25.30 12.89
CA ASP A 430 22.71 24.12 13.37
C ASP A 430 22.72 24.14 14.90
N PRO A 431 22.16 23.11 15.57
CA PRO A 431 22.03 23.10 17.03
C PRO A 431 23.38 23.16 17.76
N GLU A 432 24.47 22.68 17.18
CA GLU A 432 25.78 22.69 17.85
C GLU A 432 26.41 24.09 17.90
N THR A 433 26.19 24.89 16.87
CA THR A 433 26.80 26.21 16.70
C THR A 433 25.88 27.36 17.10
N PHE A 434 24.57 27.11 17.21
CA PHE A 434 23.55 28.13 17.43
C PHE A 434 23.83 29.07 18.61
N ASN A 435 24.25 28.54 19.77
CA ASN A 435 24.54 29.35 20.96
C ASN A 435 25.71 30.32 20.81
N ARG A 436 26.54 30.16 19.76
CA ARG A 436 27.68 31.04 19.45
C ARG A 436 27.37 32.03 18.34
N THR A 437 26.20 31.95 17.73
CA THR A 437 25.81 32.82 16.62
C THR A 437 25.21 34.12 17.12
N ASP A 438 25.38 35.19 16.34
CA ASP A 438 24.83 36.51 16.64
C ASP A 438 23.28 36.51 16.72
N VAL A 439 22.63 35.46 16.21
CA VAL A 439 21.18 35.27 16.24
C VAL A 439 20.68 35.09 17.68
N SER A 440 21.35 34.25 18.50
CA SER A 440 20.91 34.01 19.88
C SER A 440 21.15 35.20 20.81
N SER A 441 22.10 36.08 20.47
CA SER A 441 22.43 37.30 21.22
C SER A 441 21.70 38.56 20.73
N SER A 442 20.95 38.48 19.63
CA SER A 442 20.21 39.61 19.10
C SER A 442 19.06 40.02 20.04
N PRO A 443 18.89 41.31 20.36
CA PRO A 443 17.82 41.77 21.26
C PRO A 443 16.41 41.37 20.80
N SER A 444 16.23 41.22 19.48
CA SER A 444 14.95 40.87 18.84
C SER A 444 14.68 39.37 18.78
N CYS A 445 15.67 38.53 19.12
CA CYS A 445 15.57 37.07 19.09
C CYS A 445 15.99 36.46 20.44
N LEU A 446 15.84 37.21 21.53
CA LEU A 446 16.22 36.79 22.87
C LEU A 446 15.36 35.59 23.31
N GLY A 447 16.00 34.47 23.64
CA GLY A 447 15.31 33.21 23.97
C GLY A 447 14.93 32.36 22.74
N SER A 448 15.41 32.72 21.54
CA SER A 448 15.28 31.84 20.37
C SER A 448 16.05 30.54 20.54
N GLN A 449 15.55 29.46 19.92
CA GLN A 449 16.12 28.12 20.01
C GLN A 449 16.18 27.48 18.62
N CYS A 450 17.22 26.69 18.38
CA CYS A 450 17.35 25.87 17.18
C CYS A 450 16.74 24.49 17.44
N LEU A 451 15.53 24.26 16.94
CA LEU A 451 14.77 23.04 17.18
C LEU A 451 14.59 22.25 15.89
N PHE A 452 14.55 20.92 16.02
CA PHE A 452 14.26 20.01 14.92
C PHE A 452 12.89 20.35 14.32
N ALA A 453 12.88 20.65 13.01
CA ALA A 453 11.69 20.96 12.26
C ALA A 453 11.16 19.72 11.54
N PHE A 454 11.88 19.15 10.58
CA PHE A 454 11.43 17.98 9.84
C PHE A 454 12.59 17.27 9.15
N TYR A 455 12.33 16.06 8.66
CA TYR A 455 13.26 15.36 7.77
C TYR A 455 13.07 15.85 6.34
N GLY A 456 14.08 16.52 5.79
CA GLY A 456 14.07 17.10 4.45
C GLY A 456 15.47 17.28 3.91
N GLY A 457 15.65 18.13 2.92
CA GLY A 457 16.98 18.50 2.46
C GLY A 457 16.92 19.33 1.20
N GLU A 458 17.97 20.11 0.98
CA GLU A 458 18.06 21.04 -0.14
C GLU A 458 18.78 20.45 -1.36
N THR A 459 19.34 19.24 -1.23
CA THR A 459 20.01 18.57 -2.35
C THR A 459 19.02 18.27 -3.49
N SER A 460 19.54 18.19 -4.71
CA SER A 460 18.74 17.82 -5.89
C SER A 460 18.00 16.49 -5.68
N TYR A 461 18.58 15.55 -4.93
CA TYR A 461 17.96 14.27 -4.60
C TYR A 461 16.68 14.44 -3.77
N HIS A 462 16.71 15.19 -2.65
CA HIS A 462 15.53 15.37 -1.80
C HIS A 462 14.43 16.19 -2.49
N ARG A 463 14.81 17.14 -3.37
CA ARG A 463 13.82 17.92 -4.14
C ARG A 463 12.99 17.05 -5.09
N HIS A 464 13.57 15.99 -5.65
CA HIS A 464 12.89 15.09 -6.59
C HIS A 464 12.40 13.79 -5.92
N LEU A 465 12.34 13.74 -4.58
CA LEU A 465 11.97 12.53 -3.84
C LEU A 465 10.58 12.00 -4.23
N PHE A 466 9.61 12.90 -4.41
CA PHE A 466 8.28 12.54 -4.87
C PHE A 466 8.29 11.88 -6.26
N LEU A 467 9.10 12.40 -7.19
CA LEU A 467 9.24 11.83 -8.53
C LEU A 467 9.87 10.44 -8.48
N PHE A 468 10.86 10.23 -7.60
CA PHE A 468 11.44 8.92 -7.38
C PHE A 468 10.42 7.94 -6.80
N GLN A 469 9.52 8.37 -5.91
CA GLN A 469 8.45 7.51 -5.38
C GLN A 469 7.43 7.09 -6.44
N VAL A 470 6.99 8.04 -7.28
CA VAL A 470 6.08 7.74 -8.41
C VAL A 470 6.76 6.83 -9.43
N SER A 471 8.04 7.08 -9.71
CA SER A 471 8.85 6.26 -10.62
C SER A 471 9.08 4.85 -10.07
N ASN A 472 9.34 4.71 -8.77
CA ASN A 472 9.43 3.43 -8.06
C ASN A 472 8.14 2.62 -8.21
N LEU A 473 6.97 3.25 -8.05
CA LEU A 473 5.67 2.62 -8.28
C LEU A 473 5.46 2.20 -9.74
N LEU A 474 5.81 3.07 -10.70
CA LEU A 474 5.67 2.76 -12.13
C LEU A 474 6.53 1.57 -12.55
N ILE A 475 7.81 1.55 -12.13
CA ILE A 475 8.74 0.46 -12.44
C ILE A 475 8.28 -0.84 -11.76
N PHE A 476 7.76 -0.77 -10.54
CA PHE A 476 7.14 -1.92 -9.88
C PHE A 476 5.99 -2.52 -10.70
N LEU A 477 5.03 -1.70 -11.13
CA LEU A 477 3.92 -2.16 -11.97
C LEU A 477 4.45 -2.76 -13.29
N TRP A 478 5.49 -2.16 -13.85
CA TRP A 478 6.14 -2.65 -15.06
C TRP A 478 6.76 -4.05 -14.89
N LEU A 479 7.52 -4.27 -13.83
CA LEU A 479 8.14 -5.56 -13.52
C LEU A 479 7.10 -6.63 -13.17
N LEU A 480 6.02 -6.24 -12.48
CA LEU A 480 4.90 -7.12 -12.17
C LEU A 480 4.20 -7.61 -13.46
N ASN A 481 3.79 -6.68 -14.32
CA ASN A 481 3.16 -7.01 -15.60
C ASN A 481 4.10 -7.77 -16.55
N PHE A 482 5.40 -7.46 -16.53
CA PHE A 482 6.41 -8.19 -17.29
C PHE A 482 6.50 -9.65 -16.83
N SER A 483 6.50 -9.89 -15.51
CA SER A 483 6.55 -11.24 -14.94
C SER A 483 5.32 -12.06 -15.36
N LEU A 484 4.13 -11.46 -15.34
CA LEU A 484 2.90 -12.10 -15.81
C LEU A 484 2.90 -12.35 -17.33
N ALA A 485 3.40 -11.41 -18.13
CA ALA A 485 3.52 -11.57 -19.57
C ALA A 485 4.52 -12.69 -19.94
N LEU A 486 5.65 -12.75 -19.22
CA LEU A 486 6.65 -13.81 -19.37
C LEU A 486 6.05 -15.18 -19.03
N GLU A 487 5.19 -15.26 -18.01
CA GLU A 487 4.48 -16.49 -17.68
C GLU A 487 3.60 -16.94 -18.85
N GLN A 488 2.70 -16.07 -19.29
CA GLN A 488 1.72 -16.37 -20.35
C GLN A 488 2.42 -16.78 -21.65
N CYS A 489 3.49 -16.06 -22.04
CA CYS A 489 4.26 -16.36 -23.25
C CYS A 489 4.98 -17.72 -23.14
N THR A 490 5.55 -18.01 -21.98
CA THR A 490 6.25 -19.28 -21.71
C THR A 490 5.28 -20.46 -21.81
N LEU A 491 4.13 -20.39 -21.15
CA LEU A 491 3.10 -21.43 -21.19
C LEU A 491 2.54 -21.60 -22.61
N ALA A 492 2.23 -20.49 -23.29
CA ALA A 492 1.73 -20.53 -24.67
C ALA A 492 2.71 -21.27 -25.60
N GLY A 493 4.00 -21.00 -25.51
CA GLY A 493 5.00 -21.70 -26.31
C GLY A 493 5.24 -23.16 -25.92
N ALA A 494 5.02 -23.53 -24.65
CA ALA A 494 5.07 -24.93 -24.20
C ALA A 494 3.88 -25.72 -24.76
N PHE A 495 2.67 -25.16 -24.64
CA PHE A 495 1.45 -25.77 -25.19
C PHE A 495 1.44 -25.79 -26.72
N ALA A 496 2.01 -24.79 -27.39
CA ALA A 496 2.19 -24.83 -28.84
C ALA A 496 3.02 -26.07 -29.25
N SER A 497 4.07 -26.39 -28.50
CA SER A 497 4.89 -27.59 -28.76
C SER A 497 4.10 -28.89 -28.60
N TYR A 498 3.13 -28.93 -27.68
CA TYR A 498 2.18 -30.03 -27.55
C TYR A 498 1.18 -30.10 -28.71
N TYR A 499 0.54 -28.99 -29.06
CA TYR A 499 -0.49 -28.97 -30.10
C TYR A 499 0.07 -29.38 -31.47
N TRP A 500 1.27 -28.91 -31.81
CA TRP A 500 1.92 -29.18 -33.09
C TRP A 500 2.70 -30.51 -33.13
N ALA A 501 2.77 -31.28 -32.02
CA ALA A 501 3.33 -32.63 -32.02
C ALA A 501 2.33 -33.62 -32.62
N ARG A 502 2.67 -34.27 -33.74
CA ARG A 502 1.75 -35.18 -34.46
C ARG A 502 1.58 -36.52 -33.75
N ARG A 503 2.67 -37.13 -33.26
CA ARG A 503 2.65 -38.33 -32.40
C ARG A 503 3.03 -37.96 -30.97
N LYS A 504 2.05 -37.96 -30.06
CA LYS A 504 2.25 -37.66 -28.64
C LYS A 504 2.48 -38.97 -27.86
N PRO A 505 3.48 -39.07 -26.95
CA PRO A 505 4.44 -38.04 -26.54
C PRO A 505 5.73 -37.96 -27.37
N ARG A 506 5.97 -38.88 -28.32
CA ARG A 506 7.26 -39.05 -29.01
C ARG A 506 7.78 -37.80 -29.73
N ASP A 507 6.90 -37.02 -30.36
CA ASP A 507 7.27 -35.82 -31.13
C ASP A 507 7.27 -34.54 -30.26
N ILE A 508 7.00 -34.63 -28.95
CA ILE A 508 7.08 -33.48 -28.03
C ILE A 508 8.56 -33.28 -27.64
N PRO A 509 9.12 -32.07 -27.78
CA PRO A 509 10.51 -31.82 -27.44
C PRO A 509 10.77 -32.04 -25.93
N PRO A 510 11.97 -32.48 -25.54
CA PRO A 510 12.33 -32.62 -24.14
C PRO A 510 12.28 -31.25 -23.44
N CYS A 511 11.74 -31.22 -22.22
CA CYS A 511 11.60 -30.01 -21.40
C CYS A 511 10.99 -28.81 -22.16
N PRO A 512 9.78 -28.93 -22.73
CA PRO A 512 9.19 -27.92 -23.62
C PRO A 512 8.94 -26.60 -22.90
N LEU A 513 8.69 -26.64 -21.59
CA LEU A 513 8.53 -25.45 -20.75
C LEU A 513 9.82 -24.63 -20.68
N PHE A 514 10.95 -25.25 -20.34
CA PHE A 514 12.25 -24.58 -20.22
C PHE A 514 12.71 -24.03 -21.59
N SER A 515 12.55 -24.80 -22.66
CA SER A 515 12.83 -24.34 -24.02
C SER A 515 11.98 -23.13 -24.40
N SER A 516 10.69 -23.14 -24.01
CA SER A 516 9.79 -22.02 -24.24
C SER A 516 10.19 -20.77 -23.43
N PHE A 517 10.53 -20.95 -22.15
CA PHE A 517 11.01 -19.89 -21.27
C PHE A 517 12.27 -19.24 -21.82
N SER A 518 13.27 -20.07 -22.17
CA SER A 518 14.54 -19.60 -22.76
C SER A 518 14.29 -18.81 -24.06
N ARG A 519 13.37 -19.28 -24.91
CA ARG A 519 12.97 -18.55 -26.12
C ARG A 519 12.28 -17.22 -25.80
N ALA A 520 11.41 -17.18 -24.80
CA ALA A 520 10.73 -15.95 -24.39
C ALA A 520 11.74 -14.90 -23.90
N VAL A 521 12.67 -15.29 -23.02
CA VAL A 521 13.71 -14.40 -22.50
C VAL A 521 14.71 -13.98 -23.59
N ARG A 522 15.13 -14.91 -24.46
CA ARG A 522 16.15 -14.60 -25.47
C ARG A 522 15.62 -13.78 -26.63
N PHE A 523 14.42 -14.08 -27.12
CA PHE A 523 13.91 -13.50 -28.36
C PHE A 523 12.74 -12.53 -28.15
N HIS A 524 12.02 -12.57 -27.03
CA HIS A 524 10.76 -11.84 -26.88
C HIS A 524 10.71 -10.87 -25.69
N THR A 525 11.79 -10.74 -24.91
CA THR A 525 11.87 -9.79 -23.79
C THR A 525 11.46 -8.37 -24.19
N GLY A 526 11.86 -7.89 -25.37
CA GLY A 526 11.47 -6.56 -25.86
C GLY A 526 9.96 -6.38 -26.01
N SER A 527 9.29 -7.32 -26.68
CA SER A 527 7.83 -7.28 -26.87
C SER A 527 7.07 -7.42 -25.56
N LEU A 528 7.53 -8.31 -24.67
CA LEU A 528 6.96 -8.50 -23.35
C LEU A 528 7.09 -7.24 -22.50
N ALA A 529 8.27 -6.61 -22.50
CA ALA A 529 8.51 -5.37 -21.79
C ALA A 529 7.66 -4.22 -22.35
N PHE A 530 7.55 -4.09 -23.67
CA PHE A 530 6.72 -3.06 -24.29
C PHE A 530 5.23 -3.21 -23.93
N GLY A 531 4.67 -4.42 -24.05
CA GLY A 531 3.29 -4.70 -23.66
C GLY A 531 3.04 -4.44 -22.17
N ALA A 532 3.97 -4.87 -21.32
CA ALA A 532 3.89 -4.63 -19.88
C ALA A 532 3.96 -3.14 -19.52
N LEU A 533 4.74 -2.33 -20.24
CA LEU A 533 4.83 -0.89 -20.03
C LEU A 533 3.48 -0.20 -20.27
N ILE A 534 2.81 -0.54 -21.37
CA ILE A 534 1.49 0.01 -21.71
C ILE A 534 0.48 -0.27 -20.59
N ILE A 535 0.41 -1.54 -20.13
CA ILE A 535 -0.50 -1.94 -19.05
C ILE A 535 -0.18 -1.16 -17.78
N SER A 536 1.10 -0.98 -17.46
CA SER A 536 1.55 -0.32 -16.24
C SER A 536 1.24 1.17 -16.22
N VAL A 537 1.37 1.86 -17.35
CA VAL A 537 0.98 3.28 -17.48
C VAL A 537 -0.52 3.44 -17.27
N VAL A 538 -1.35 2.57 -17.86
CA VAL A 538 -2.80 2.60 -17.68
C VAL A 538 -3.18 2.33 -16.21
N GLN A 539 -2.52 1.36 -15.58
CA GLN A 539 -2.72 1.06 -14.15
C GLN A 539 -2.32 2.24 -13.26
N LEU A 540 -1.19 2.91 -13.54
CA LEU A 540 -0.77 4.09 -12.79
C LEU A 540 -1.79 5.23 -12.91
N VAL A 541 -2.27 5.52 -14.12
CA VAL A 541 -3.31 6.55 -14.34
C VAL A 541 -4.56 6.21 -13.55
N ARG A 542 -5.00 4.95 -13.55
CA ARG A 542 -6.15 4.50 -12.76
C ARG A 542 -5.96 4.75 -11.26
N ILE A 543 -4.81 4.35 -10.70
CA ILE A 543 -4.49 4.56 -9.28
C ILE A 543 -4.50 6.06 -8.93
N LEU A 544 -3.93 6.91 -9.79
CA LEU A 544 -3.93 8.36 -9.59
C LEU A 544 -5.34 8.95 -9.60
N LEU A 545 -6.20 8.51 -10.53
CA LEU A 545 -7.59 8.97 -10.61
C LEU A 545 -8.40 8.53 -9.37
N GLU A 546 -8.23 7.29 -8.92
CA GLU A 546 -8.89 6.77 -7.71
C GLU A 546 -8.44 7.54 -6.46
N TYR A 547 -7.14 7.86 -6.35
CA TYR A 547 -6.62 8.69 -5.27
C TYR A 547 -7.18 10.13 -5.29
N LEU A 548 -7.27 10.75 -6.48
CA LEU A 548 -7.87 12.07 -6.63
C LEU A 548 -9.35 12.05 -6.26
N GLU A 549 -10.10 11.03 -6.67
CA GLU A 549 -11.50 10.87 -6.31
C GLU A 549 -11.69 10.79 -4.79
N GLN A 550 -10.90 9.97 -4.09
CA GLN A 550 -10.96 9.85 -2.63
C GLN A 550 -10.67 11.19 -1.93
N LYS A 551 -9.66 11.91 -2.40
CA LYS A 551 -9.27 13.20 -1.82
C LYS A 551 -10.31 14.30 -2.07
N LEU A 552 -11.05 14.22 -3.18
CA LEU A 552 -12.15 15.12 -3.49
C LEU A 552 -13.42 14.78 -2.71
N ARG A 553 -13.73 13.49 -2.51
CA ARG A 553 -14.88 13.05 -1.69
C ARG A 553 -14.71 13.35 -0.19
N GLY A 554 -13.49 13.26 0.35
CA GLY A 554 -13.21 13.56 1.76
C GLY A 554 -13.19 15.05 2.13
N ARG A 555 -13.47 15.96 1.18
CA ARG A 555 -13.53 17.42 1.38
C ARG A 555 -14.96 17.99 1.36
N VAL A 556 -15.99 17.15 1.25
CA VAL A 556 -17.40 17.54 1.28
C VAL A 556 -18.01 17.28 2.64
#